data_AF-A0A085A9G4-F1
#
_entry.id   AF-A0A085A9G4-F1
#
_cell.length_a   1.000
_cell.length_b   1.000
_cell.length_c   1.000
_cell.angle_alpha   90.00
_cell.angle_beta   90.00
_cell.angle_gamma   90.00
#
_symmetry.space_group_name_H-M   'P 1'
#
loop_
_entity.id
_entity.type
_entity.pdbx_description
1 polymer ?
#
loop_
_entity_poly.entity_id
_entity_poly.type
_entity_poly.pdbx_seq_one_letter_code
_entity_poly.pdbx_strand_id
1 'polypeptide(L)'
;MTPASAFHFESLVWDWPIAIYLFLIGISAGLVTLAVLLRRFHPSEGTAESSLMRTTLFVAPSTIILGLVILIFHLARPWTFWMLMFNYSLTSVMSMGVLLFQVYMVVLILWLAEIFENETIALQQKYFPRLTFVEKVLKLLTTLQRPLETVMLVLAVLLGAYTGFLLSALKSYPFLNNPVLPVLFLFSGISSGAAVALIAMAFRHRNNPHSTELHFIHRVEKPVFWLEVFLLVAFFVGLALGDDGKMRALVAALGGGFWTWWFWIGVAGIGLVVPLLLKRWATRDSAFVGALIVSGASLTGVLLLRFFILYAGQLTVA
;
A
#
# COMPACT_ATOMS: atom_id res chain seq x y z
N MET A 1 -25.38 13.89 -10.66
CA MET A 1 -25.15 12.44 -10.89
C MET A 1 -26.06 11.66 -9.96
N THR A 2 -26.85 10.73 -10.51
CA THR A 2 -27.52 9.69 -9.71
C THR A 2 -26.47 8.68 -9.21
N PRO A 3 -26.70 7.94 -8.11
CA PRO A 3 -25.72 6.97 -7.61
C PRO A 3 -25.28 5.96 -8.67
N ALA A 4 -26.19 5.52 -9.56
CA ALA A 4 -25.89 4.59 -10.64
C ALA A 4 -24.96 5.17 -11.73
N SER A 5 -25.09 6.48 -12.04
CA SER A 5 -24.21 7.16 -13.02
C SER A 5 -22.86 7.58 -12.44
N ALA A 6 -22.70 7.53 -11.11
CA ALA A 6 -21.43 7.86 -10.45
C ALA A 6 -20.40 6.72 -10.55
N PHE A 7 -20.86 5.46 -10.70
CA PHE A 7 -20.02 4.27 -10.78
C PHE A 7 -19.88 3.70 -12.20
N HIS A 8 -20.70 4.16 -13.15
CA HIS A 8 -20.67 3.74 -14.55
C HIS A 8 -20.85 4.95 -15.47
N PHE A 9 -19.82 5.27 -16.26
CA PHE A 9 -19.82 6.35 -17.25
C PHE A 9 -18.88 6.01 -18.42
N GLU A 10 -19.10 6.61 -19.59
CA GLU A 10 -18.45 6.19 -20.84
C GLU A 10 -16.91 6.33 -20.84
N SER A 11 -16.37 7.29 -20.08
CA SER A 11 -14.92 7.48 -19.94
C SER A 11 -14.27 6.60 -18.87
N LEU A 12 -15.04 5.73 -18.19
CA LEU A 12 -14.53 4.85 -17.14
C LEU A 12 -13.83 3.65 -17.76
N VAL A 13 -12.51 3.58 -17.58
CA VAL A 13 -11.68 2.45 -18.04
C VAL A 13 -11.37 1.52 -16.88
N TRP A 14 -11.20 2.08 -15.67
CA TRP A 14 -10.88 1.34 -14.46
C TRP A 14 -11.98 1.48 -13.42
N ASP A 15 -12.48 0.34 -12.95
CA ASP A 15 -13.58 0.26 -12.00
C ASP A 15 -13.07 0.00 -10.57
N TRP A 16 -14.01 -0.10 -9.63
CA TRP A 16 -13.78 -0.38 -8.22
C TRP A 16 -12.82 -1.55 -7.89
N PRO A 17 -12.73 -2.66 -8.66
CA PRO A 17 -11.80 -3.72 -8.33
C PRO A 17 -10.34 -3.24 -8.39
N ILE A 18 -10.03 -2.30 -9.29
CA ILE A 18 -8.69 -1.72 -9.39
C ILE A 18 -8.38 -0.87 -8.16
N ALA A 19 -9.35 -0.12 -7.63
CA ALA A 19 -9.14 0.64 -6.39
C ALA A 19 -8.77 -0.29 -5.20
N ILE A 20 -9.42 -1.46 -5.10
CA ILE A 20 -9.13 -2.50 -4.10
C ILE A 20 -7.80 -3.21 -4.37
N TYR A 21 -7.41 -3.36 -5.64
CA TYR A 21 -6.08 -3.87 -5.98
C TYR A 21 -4.99 -2.89 -5.50
N LEU A 22 -5.07 -1.62 -5.88
CA LEU A 22 -4.08 -0.59 -5.49
C LEU A 22 -4.02 -0.44 -3.96
N PHE A 23 -5.20 -0.37 -3.35
CA PHE A 23 -5.59 -1.06 -2.11
C PHE A 23 -4.55 -1.95 -1.38
N LEU A 24 -4.66 -3.22 -1.73
CA LEU A 24 -3.92 -4.34 -1.17
C LEU A 24 -2.42 -4.23 -1.47
N ILE A 25 -2.03 -3.79 -2.66
CA ILE A 25 -0.61 -3.64 -3.02
C ILE A 25 0.07 -2.61 -2.11
N GLY A 26 -0.58 -1.47 -1.86
CA GLY A 26 0.00 -0.46 -0.98
C GLY A 26 0.06 -0.89 0.49
N ILE A 27 -0.84 -1.74 0.97
CA ILE A 27 -0.70 -2.36 2.31
C ILE A 27 0.57 -3.21 2.37
N SER A 28 0.78 -4.07 1.36
CA SER A 28 1.97 -4.94 1.31
C SER A 28 3.27 -4.12 1.27
N ALA A 29 3.35 -3.17 0.34
CA ALA A 29 4.51 -2.29 0.19
C ALA A 29 4.76 -1.48 1.47
N GLY A 30 3.71 -0.98 2.11
CA GLY A 30 3.79 -0.25 3.37
C GLY A 30 4.29 -1.11 4.53
N LEU A 31 3.74 -2.30 4.72
CA LEU A 31 4.18 -3.25 5.76
C LEU A 31 5.65 -3.64 5.58
N VAL A 32 6.05 -4.01 4.37
CA VAL A 32 7.43 -4.40 4.08
C VAL A 32 8.39 -3.23 4.29
N THR A 33 8.01 -2.02 3.86
CA THR A 33 8.80 -0.81 4.11
C THR A 33 9.01 -0.61 5.62
N LEU A 34 7.94 -0.69 6.41
CA LEU A 34 8.03 -0.53 7.87
C LEU A 34 8.86 -1.63 8.52
N ALA A 35 8.70 -2.88 8.10
CA ALA A 35 9.44 -4.03 8.64
C ALA A 35 10.95 -3.94 8.35
N VAL A 36 11.34 -3.53 7.13
CA VAL A 36 12.75 -3.30 6.79
C VAL A 36 13.30 -2.10 7.57
N LEU A 37 12.55 -1.01 7.70
CA LEU A 37 12.99 0.15 8.48
C LEU A 37 13.14 -0.18 9.98
N LEU A 38 12.25 -1.01 10.54
CA LEU A 38 12.37 -1.50 11.91
C LEU A 38 13.68 -2.29 12.08
N ARG A 39 13.97 -3.25 11.20
CA ARG A 39 15.24 -4.01 11.21
C ARG A 39 16.47 -3.11 11.09
N ARG A 40 16.38 -2.04 10.31
CA ARG A 40 17.51 -1.12 10.08
C ARG A 40 17.78 -0.19 11.27
N PHE A 41 16.74 0.35 11.90
CA PHE A 41 16.88 1.30 13.00
C PHE A 41 16.88 0.66 14.39
N HIS A 42 16.19 -0.47 14.56
CA HIS A 42 16.09 -1.22 15.83
C HIS A 42 16.34 -2.72 15.58
N PRO A 43 17.59 -3.14 15.27
CA PRO A 43 17.89 -4.53 14.90
C PRO A 43 17.50 -5.56 15.96
N SER A 44 17.55 -5.20 17.25
CA SER A 44 17.15 -6.07 18.36
C SER A 44 15.66 -6.44 18.35
N GLU A 45 14.84 -5.63 17.70
CA GLU A 45 13.39 -5.82 17.64
C GLU A 45 12.89 -6.29 16.28
N GLY A 46 13.69 -6.15 15.23
CA GLY A 46 13.37 -6.62 13.89
C GLY A 46 13.53 -8.14 13.69
N THR A 47 13.30 -8.94 14.73
CA THR A 47 13.46 -10.40 14.69
C THR A 47 12.14 -11.12 14.33
N ALA A 48 12.20 -12.45 14.13
CA ALA A 48 11.03 -13.28 13.84
C ALA A 48 9.93 -13.24 14.93
N GLU A 49 10.28 -12.86 16.16
CA GLU A 49 9.34 -12.74 17.27
C GLU A 49 8.45 -11.49 17.17
N SER A 50 8.94 -10.46 16.46
CA SER A 50 8.29 -9.18 16.29
C SER A 50 6.86 -9.31 15.80
N SER A 51 5.95 -8.50 16.36
CA SER A 51 4.58 -8.48 15.87
C SER A 51 4.52 -7.93 14.45
N LEU A 52 5.24 -6.86 14.16
CA LEU A 52 5.31 -6.28 12.82
C LEU A 52 5.85 -7.29 11.80
N MET A 53 6.89 -8.05 12.16
CA MET A 53 7.50 -9.01 11.26
C MET A 53 6.57 -10.19 10.95
N ARG A 54 5.90 -10.75 11.97
CA ARG A 54 4.91 -11.82 11.76
C ARG A 54 3.69 -11.32 10.99
N THR A 55 3.22 -10.10 11.23
CA THR A 55 2.16 -9.51 10.41
C THR A 55 2.61 -9.37 8.96
N THR A 56 3.85 -8.94 8.72
CA THR A 56 4.41 -8.81 7.38
C THR A 56 4.51 -10.17 6.67
N LEU A 57 4.94 -11.22 7.38
CA LEU A 57 5.03 -12.60 6.87
C LEU A 57 3.72 -13.09 6.24
N PHE A 58 2.58 -12.83 6.89
CA PHE A 58 1.28 -13.30 6.40
C PHE A 58 0.61 -12.27 5.49
N VAL A 59 0.52 -11.01 5.94
CA VAL A 59 -0.30 -10.01 5.26
C VAL A 59 0.35 -9.53 3.97
N ALA A 60 1.67 -9.34 3.92
CA ALA A 60 2.31 -8.79 2.73
C ALA A 60 2.20 -9.71 1.50
N PRO A 61 2.49 -11.03 1.58
CA PRO A 61 2.25 -11.94 0.46
C PRO A 61 0.76 -12.11 0.15
N SER A 62 -0.10 -12.27 1.15
CA SER A 62 -1.53 -12.50 0.93
C SER A 62 -2.21 -11.33 0.22
N THR A 63 -1.92 -10.09 0.63
CA THR A 63 -2.48 -8.90 -0.01
C THR A 63 -2.01 -8.73 -1.45
N ILE A 64 -0.75 -9.06 -1.77
CA ILE A 64 -0.28 -9.06 -3.17
C ILE A 64 -0.97 -10.12 -3.99
N ILE A 65 -1.04 -11.36 -3.49
CA ILE A 65 -1.69 -12.45 -4.22
C ILE A 65 -3.15 -12.10 -4.50
N LEU A 66 -3.89 -11.62 -3.49
CA LEU A 66 -5.28 -11.19 -3.66
C LEU A 66 -5.39 -10.02 -4.64
N GLY A 67 -4.51 -9.03 -4.54
CA GLY A 67 -4.47 -7.91 -5.48
C GLY A 67 -4.22 -8.36 -6.92
N LEU A 68 -3.23 -9.24 -7.14
CA LEU A 68 -2.91 -9.78 -8.47
C LEU A 68 -4.05 -10.63 -9.03
N VAL A 69 -4.73 -11.42 -8.20
CA VAL A 69 -5.91 -12.17 -8.61
C VAL A 69 -7.01 -11.23 -9.11
N ILE A 70 -7.30 -10.16 -8.35
CA ILE A 70 -8.27 -9.13 -8.77
C ILE A 70 -7.84 -8.49 -10.10
N LEU A 71 -6.56 -8.13 -10.24
CA LEU A 71 -6.02 -7.55 -11.46
C LEU A 71 -6.20 -8.49 -12.66
N ILE A 72 -5.84 -9.77 -12.52
CA ILE A 72 -5.90 -10.75 -13.61
C ILE A 72 -7.34 -10.93 -14.09
N PHE A 73 -8.31 -11.07 -13.18
CA PHE A 73 -9.72 -11.23 -13.53
C PHE A 73 -10.34 -9.95 -14.11
N HIS A 74 -9.80 -8.78 -13.79
CA HIS A 74 -10.23 -7.51 -14.37
C HIS A 74 -9.71 -7.30 -15.81
N LEU A 75 -8.69 -8.04 -16.26
CA LEU A 75 -8.21 -7.91 -17.63
C LEU A 75 -9.26 -8.37 -18.64
N ALA A 76 -9.34 -7.68 -19.78
CA ALA A 76 -10.25 -8.04 -20.87
C ALA A 76 -10.04 -9.49 -21.36
N ARG A 77 -8.82 -10.03 -21.22
CA ARG A 77 -8.47 -11.41 -21.56
C ARG A 77 -7.61 -12.03 -20.43
N PRO A 78 -8.21 -12.55 -19.36
CA PRO A 78 -7.47 -13.06 -18.20
C PRO A 78 -6.56 -14.24 -18.58
N TRP A 79 -7.04 -15.11 -19.49
CA TRP A 79 -6.33 -16.30 -19.94
C TRP A 79 -5.02 -16.02 -20.70
N THR A 80 -4.84 -14.83 -21.26
CA THR A 80 -3.59 -14.46 -21.96
C THR A 80 -2.55 -13.82 -21.04
N PHE A 81 -2.86 -13.63 -19.76
CA PHE A 81 -1.94 -12.99 -18.81
C PHE A 81 -0.57 -13.67 -18.72
N TRP A 82 -0.52 -15.00 -18.86
CA TRP A 82 0.76 -15.74 -18.87
C TRP A 82 1.71 -15.25 -19.97
N MET A 83 1.21 -14.76 -21.10
CA MET A 83 2.06 -14.21 -22.16
C MET A 83 2.80 -12.95 -21.69
N LEU A 84 2.15 -12.12 -20.87
CA LEU A 84 2.75 -10.91 -20.28
C LEU A 84 3.79 -11.25 -19.20
N MET A 85 3.74 -12.46 -18.63
CA MET A 85 4.74 -12.93 -17.66
C MET A 85 6.06 -13.32 -18.30
N PHE A 86 6.12 -13.51 -19.62
CA PHE A 86 7.34 -13.92 -20.33
C PHE A 86 7.75 -12.95 -21.44
N ASN A 87 6.82 -12.14 -21.97
CA ASN A 87 7.11 -11.16 -23.03
C ASN A 87 7.01 -9.73 -22.48
N TYR A 88 8.18 -9.15 -22.19
CA TYR A 88 8.27 -7.82 -21.59
C TYR A 88 8.48 -6.72 -22.63
N SER A 89 7.75 -5.62 -22.46
CA SER A 89 7.99 -4.37 -23.18
C SER A 89 8.31 -3.25 -22.20
N LEU A 90 9.55 -2.75 -22.24
CA LEU A 90 10.00 -1.63 -21.40
C LEU A 90 9.41 -0.28 -21.83
N THR A 91 8.54 -0.22 -22.84
CA THR A 91 7.81 1.00 -23.19
C THR A 91 6.41 1.05 -22.57
N SER A 92 5.90 -0.11 -22.11
CA SER A 92 4.57 -0.21 -21.51
C SER A 92 4.66 -0.20 -19.99
N VAL A 93 3.96 0.77 -19.37
CA VAL A 93 3.89 0.90 -17.90
C VAL A 93 3.36 -0.40 -17.27
N MET A 94 2.33 -0.99 -17.86
CA MET A 94 1.73 -2.23 -17.37
C MET A 94 2.72 -3.42 -17.41
N SER A 95 3.55 -3.51 -18.44
CA SER A 95 4.55 -4.59 -18.56
C SER A 95 5.70 -4.42 -17.55
N MET A 96 6.15 -3.18 -17.31
CA MET A 96 7.09 -2.89 -16.22
C MET A 96 6.51 -3.30 -14.86
N GLY A 97 5.21 -3.08 -14.65
CA GLY A 97 4.51 -3.53 -13.45
C GLY A 97 4.62 -5.03 -13.24
N VAL A 98 4.33 -5.84 -14.25
CA VAL A 98 4.43 -7.30 -14.16
C VAL A 98 5.83 -7.74 -13.77
N LEU A 99 6.87 -7.16 -14.39
CA LEU A 99 8.26 -7.42 -14.03
C LEU A 99 8.55 -7.05 -12.57
N LEU A 100 8.12 -5.86 -12.15
CA LEU A 100 8.28 -5.39 -10.77
C LEU A 100 7.60 -6.32 -9.76
N PHE A 101 6.37 -6.77 -10.02
CA PHE A 101 5.65 -7.71 -9.16
C PHE A 101 6.38 -9.06 -9.04
N GLN A 102 6.90 -9.59 -10.15
CA GLN A 102 7.62 -10.87 -10.13
C GLN A 102 8.91 -10.77 -9.31
N VAL A 103 9.74 -9.75 -9.60
CA VAL A 103 10.99 -9.53 -8.87
C VAL A 103 10.71 -9.26 -7.39
N TYR A 104 9.72 -8.42 -7.09
CA TYR A 104 9.29 -8.14 -5.72
C TYR A 104 8.86 -9.42 -4.98
N MET A 105 8.03 -10.28 -5.59
CA MET A 105 7.55 -11.50 -4.94
C MET A 105 8.69 -12.49 -4.66
N VAL A 106 9.62 -12.67 -5.61
CA VAL A 106 10.78 -13.54 -5.40
C VAL A 106 11.65 -13.01 -4.26
N VAL A 107 11.99 -11.71 -4.28
CA VAL A 107 12.82 -11.10 -3.24
C VAL A 107 12.10 -11.10 -1.89
N LEU A 108 10.79 -10.86 -1.85
CA LEU A 108 9.98 -10.93 -0.63
C LEU A 108 10.04 -12.33 0.00
N ILE A 109 9.86 -13.38 -0.80
CA ILE A 109 9.92 -14.76 -0.30
C ILE A 109 11.32 -15.08 0.23
N LEU A 110 12.37 -14.71 -0.49
CA LEU A 110 13.75 -14.94 -0.04
C LEU A 110 14.06 -14.16 1.23
N TRP A 111 13.63 -12.90 1.30
CA TRP A 111 13.81 -12.05 2.48
C TRP A 111 13.07 -12.64 3.68
N LEU A 112 11.78 -12.98 3.55
CA LEU A 112 11.01 -13.62 4.63
C LEU A 112 11.60 -14.97 5.06
N ALA A 113 12.09 -15.79 4.11
CA ALA A 113 12.73 -17.07 4.42
C ALA A 113 14.03 -16.89 5.23
N GLU A 114 14.79 -15.81 4.99
CA GLU A 114 15.95 -15.45 5.81
C GLU A 114 15.56 -15.07 7.23
N ILE A 115 14.48 -14.29 7.40
CA ILE A 115 14.06 -13.84 8.74
C ILE A 115 13.56 -15.00 9.59
N PHE A 116 12.78 -15.89 8.96
CA PHE A 116 12.16 -17.05 9.59
C PHE A 116 12.94 -18.32 9.25
N GLU A 117 14.28 -18.26 9.33
CA GLU A 117 15.15 -19.37 8.92
C GLU A 117 14.85 -20.66 9.70
N ASN A 118 14.59 -20.56 11.01
CA ASN A 118 14.33 -21.69 11.87
C ASN A 118 13.03 -22.40 11.49
N GLU A 119 11.96 -21.62 11.27
CA GLU A 119 10.68 -22.13 10.80
C GLU A 119 10.77 -22.68 9.38
N THR A 120 11.57 -22.04 8.52
CA THR A 120 11.78 -22.48 7.13
C THR A 120 12.51 -23.82 7.08
N ILE A 121 13.55 -24.01 7.90
CA ILE A 121 14.28 -25.28 8.03
C ILE A 121 13.34 -26.34 8.62
N ALA A 122 12.56 -26.03 9.65
CA ALA A 122 11.60 -26.96 10.23
C ALA A 122 10.52 -27.40 9.20
N LEU A 123 10.03 -26.47 8.39
CA LEU A 123 9.08 -26.74 7.31
C LEU A 123 9.71 -27.62 6.22
N GLN A 124 10.95 -27.32 5.82
CA GLN A 124 11.70 -28.09 4.84
C GLN A 124 11.94 -29.52 5.32
N GLN A 125 12.37 -29.72 6.56
CA GLN A 125 12.57 -31.06 7.14
C GLN A 125 11.26 -31.85 7.21
N LYS A 126 10.13 -31.18 7.49
CA LYS A 126 8.81 -31.82 7.58
C LYS A 126 8.24 -32.26 6.23
N TYR A 127 8.29 -31.41 5.20
CA TYR A 127 7.63 -31.67 3.92
C TYR A 127 8.58 -32.15 2.82
N PHE A 128 9.83 -31.70 2.83
CA PHE A 128 10.80 -31.96 1.74
C PHE A 128 12.22 -32.23 2.27
N PRO A 129 12.43 -33.29 3.08
CA PRO A 129 13.72 -33.55 3.75
C PRO A 129 14.90 -33.77 2.78
N ARG A 130 14.64 -34.07 1.50
CA ARG A 130 15.66 -34.26 0.46
C ARG A 130 16.26 -32.95 -0.09
N LEU A 131 15.66 -31.79 0.19
CA LEU A 131 16.09 -30.49 -0.34
C LEU A 131 17.17 -29.82 0.54
N THR A 132 18.36 -30.44 0.64
CA THR A 132 19.50 -29.87 1.39
C THR A 132 20.08 -28.57 0.80
N PHE A 133 19.62 -28.15 -0.38
CA PHE A 133 19.98 -26.86 -0.97
C PHE A 133 19.38 -25.67 -0.20
N VAL A 134 18.25 -25.84 0.51
CA VAL A 134 17.58 -24.76 1.24
C VAL A 134 18.49 -24.18 2.32
N GLU A 135 19.17 -25.01 3.09
CA GLU A 135 20.14 -24.55 4.11
C GLU A 135 21.31 -23.79 3.50
N LYS A 136 21.79 -24.20 2.31
CA LYS A 136 22.87 -23.50 1.60
C LYS A 136 22.41 -22.11 1.13
N VAL A 137 21.20 -22.01 0.59
CA VAL A 137 20.61 -20.73 0.18
C VAL A 137 20.41 -19.82 1.38
N LEU A 138 19.84 -20.32 2.49
CA LEU A 138 19.66 -19.52 3.70
C LEU A 138 20.98 -18.97 4.23
N LYS A 139 22.06 -19.79 4.27
CA LYS A 139 23.40 -19.32 4.65
C LYS A 139 23.96 -18.23 3.71
N LEU A 140 23.66 -18.32 2.41
CA LEU A 140 24.03 -17.26 1.46
C LEU A 140 23.21 -15.98 1.70
N LEU A 141 21.92 -16.11 1.97
CA LEU A 141 21.03 -14.98 2.25
C LEU A 141 21.41 -14.26 3.55
N THR A 142 21.79 -14.99 4.61
CA THR A 142 22.26 -14.38 5.87
C THR A 142 23.58 -13.64 5.68
N THR A 143 24.47 -14.15 4.82
CA THR A 143 25.69 -13.43 4.41
C THR A 143 25.36 -12.14 3.64
N LEU A 144 24.31 -12.18 2.81
CA LEU A 144 23.82 -11.08 1.98
C LEU A 144 22.62 -10.32 2.61
N GLN A 145 22.45 -10.37 3.93
CA GLN A 145 21.27 -9.82 4.60
C GLN A 145 21.10 -8.31 4.33
N ARG A 146 22.18 -7.53 4.40
CA ARG A 146 22.14 -6.07 4.20
C ARG A 146 21.79 -5.65 2.77
N PRO A 147 22.43 -6.22 1.73
CA PRO A 147 22.01 -5.95 0.36
C PRO A 147 20.59 -6.45 0.10
N LEU A 148 20.19 -7.60 0.64
CA LEU A 148 18.82 -8.13 0.49
C LEU A 148 17.78 -7.19 1.10
N GLU A 149 17.98 -6.71 2.33
CA GLU A 149 17.13 -5.70 2.98
C GLU A 149 17.04 -4.42 2.15
N THR A 150 18.17 -3.96 1.60
CA THR A 150 18.21 -2.74 0.78
C THR A 150 17.43 -2.91 -0.53
N VAL A 151 17.64 -4.04 -1.21
CA VAL A 151 16.90 -4.37 -2.45
C VAL A 151 15.41 -4.50 -2.14
N MET A 152 15.03 -5.17 -1.05
CA MET A 152 13.63 -5.30 -0.63
C MET A 152 13.00 -3.92 -0.35
N LEU A 153 13.70 -3.03 0.34
CA LEU A 153 13.23 -1.67 0.60
C LEU A 153 13.02 -0.89 -0.70
N VAL A 154 13.98 -0.93 -1.62
CA VAL A 154 13.88 -0.27 -2.92
C VAL A 154 12.69 -0.81 -3.70
N LEU A 155 12.53 -2.14 -3.76
CA LEU A 155 11.41 -2.78 -4.45
C LEU A 155 10.07 -2.43 -3.81
N ALA A 156 9.97 -2.35 -2.48
CA ALA A 156 8.74 -1.94 -1.80
C ALA A 156 8.37 -0.48 -2.08
N VAL A 157 9.35 0.43 -2.06
CA VAL A 157 9.13 1.83 -2.41
C VAL A 157 8.73 1.97 -3.88
N LEU A 158 9.43 1.30 -4.79
CA LEU A 158 9.08 1.28 -6.22
C LEU A 158 7.69 0.71 -6.45
N LEU A 159 7.32 -0.38 -5.76
CA LEU A 159 6.01 -1.00 -5.88
C LEU A 159 4.90 -0.07 -5.39
N GLY A 160 5.09 0.56 -4.23
CA GLY A 160 4.15 1.55 -3.68
C GLY A 160 3.97 2.73 -4.63
N ALA A 161 5.06 3.31 -5.12
CA ALA A 161 5.01 4.43 -6.07
C ALA A 161 4.44 4.03 -7.44
N TYR A 162 4.73 2.80 -7.91
CA TYR A 162 4.28 2.29 -9.20
C TYR A 162 2.75 2.27 -9.30
N THR A 163 2.05 1.96 -8.21
CA THR A 163 0.57 1.96 -8.19
C THR A 163 0.00 3.34 -8.56
N GLY A 164 0.57 4.42 -8.05
CA GLY A 164 0.21 5.78 -8.45
C GLY A 164 0.78 6.15 -9.82
N PHE A 165 1.98 5.69 -10.17
CA PHE A 165 2.57 5.94 -11.48
C PHE A 165 1.73 5.39 -12.62
N LEU A 166 1.17 4.19 -12.45
CA LEU A 166 0.24 3.56 -13.38
C LEU A 166 -0.98 4.45 -13.65
N LEU A 167 -1.55 5.08 -12.62
CA LEU A 167 -2.62 6.06 -12.79
C LEU A 167 -2.12 7.34 -13.48
N SER A 168 -0.97 7.88 -13.07
CA SER A 168 -0.46 9.14 -13.62
C SER A 168 0.00 9.07 -15.07
N ALA A 169 0.31 7.86 -15.55
CA ALA A 169 0.69 7.62 -16.94
C ALA A 169 -0.49 7.74 -17.91
N LEU A 170 -1.74 7.76 -17.41
CA LEU A 170 -2.92 7.98 -18.24
C LEU A 170 -3.04 9.45 -18.67
N LYS A 171 -2.29 9.82 -19.71
CA LYS A 171 -2.19 11.22 -20.18
C LYS A 171 -3.52 11.84 -20.59
N SER A 172 -4.49 11.02 -21.00
CA SER A 172 -5.83 11.46 -21.43
C SER A 172 -6.69 12.03 -20.31
N TYR A 173 -6.32 11.82 -19.04
CA TYR A 173 -7.08 12.31 -17.89
C TYR A 173 -6.26 13.37 -17.13
N PRO A 174 -6.61 14.67 -17.26
CA PRO A 174 -5.86 15.77 -16.67
C PRO A 174 -5.68 15.66 -15.14
N PHE A 175 -6.68 15.12 -14.43
CA PHE A 175 -6.64 14.91 -12.98
C PHE A 175 -5.56 13.90 -12.55
N LEU A 176 -5.45 12.80 -13.30
CA LEU A 176 -4.53 11.71 -12.99
C LEU A 176 -3.10 12.06 -13.41
N ASN A 177 -2.94 12.85 -14.49
CA ASN A 177 -1.65 13.33 -14.98
C ASN A 177 -1.04 14.39 -14.05
N ASN A 178 -0.60 13.93 -12.88
CA ASN A 178 0.01 14.72 -11.83
C ASN A 178 1.21 13.97 -11.21
N PRO A 179 2.41 14.58 -11.20
CA PRO A 179 3.62 13.95 -10.67
C PRO A 179 3.60 13.71 -9.15
N VAL A 180 2.67 14.33 -8.42
CA VAL A 180 2.49 14.14 -6.97
C VAL A 180 1.84 12.78 -6.65
N LEU A 181 1.08 12.23 -7.61
CA LEU A 181 0.23 11.06 -7.40
C LEU A 181 1.03 9.79 -7.01
N PRO A 182 2.15 9.42 -7.67
CA PRO A 182 2.99 8.30 -7.24
C PRO A 182 3.47 8.41 -5.79
N VAL A 183 3.85 9.62 -5.38
CA VAL A 183 4.37 9.90 -4.03
C VAL A 183 3.24 9.83 -3.00
N LEU A 184 2.06 10.38 -3.32
CA LEU A 184 0.87 10.28 -2.48
C LEU A 184 0.46 8.81 -2.26
N PHE A 185 0.48 7.97 -3.30
CA PHE A 185 0.15 6.55 -3.20
C PHE A 185 1.16 5.75 -2.38
N LEU A 186 2.45 6.10 -2.46
CA LEU A 186 3.48 5.50 -1.62
C LEU A 186 3.24 5.80 -0.13
N PHE A 187 3.08 7.07 0.24
CA PHE A 187 2.94 7.46 1.65
C PHE A 187 1.61 7.01 2.27
N SER A 188 0.50 7.10 1.51
CA SER A 188 -0.79 6.52 1.93
C SER A 188 -0.72 5.00 2.07
N GLY A 189 0.09 4.33 1.25
CA GLY A 189 0.42 2.91 1.38
C GLY A 189 1.17 2.60 2.68
N ILE A 190 2.20 3.38 3.00
CA ILE A 190 2.94 3.26 4.27
C ILE A 190 2.01 3.50 5.47
N SER A 191 1.13 4.50 5.40
CA SER A 191 0.10 4.79 6.41
C SER A 191 -0.85 3.60 6.59
N SER A 192 -1.32 3.01 5.50
CA SER A 192 -2.16 1.79 5.53
C SER A 192 -1.43 0.60 6.13
N GLY A 193 -0.16 0.39 5.76
CA GLY A 193 0.67 -0.67 6.35
C GLY A 193 0.86 -0.49 7.86
N ALA A 194 1.09 0.76 8.30
CA ALA A 194 1.18 1.09 9.72
C ALA A 194 -0.13 0.79 10.45
N ALA A 195 -1.27 1.19 9.88
CA ALA A 195 -2.58 0.92 10.47
C ALA A 195 -2.87 -0.59 10.59
N VAL A 196 -2.54 -1.40 9.57
CA VAL A 196 -2.68 -2.86 9.64
C VAL A 196 -1.76 -3.46 10.71
N ALA A 197 -0.51 -2.98 10.81
CA ALA A 197 0.41 -3.43 11.85
C ALA A 197 -0.12 -3.11 13.25
N LEU A 198 -0.63 -1.90 13.48
CA LEU A 198 -1.23 -1.48 14.76
C LEU A 198 -2.44 -2.34 15.14
N ILE A 199 -3.31 -2.66 14.18
CA ILE A 199 -4.45 -3.55 14.41
C ILE A 199 -3.95 -4.95 14.81
N ALA A 200 -2.99 -5.51 14.07
CA ALA A 200 -2.45 -6.83 14.37
C ALA A 200 -1.76 -6.89 15.74
N MET A 201 -1.03 -5.83 16.12
CA MET A 201 -0.42 -5.69 17.44
C MET A 201 -1.47 -5.60 18.54
N ALA A 202 -2.56 -4.85 18.33
CA ALA A 202 -3.65 -4.74 19.29
C ALA A 202 -4.27 -6.13 19.58
N PHE A 203 -4.42 -6.99 18.56
CA PHE A 203 -4.90 -8.36 18.74
C PHE A 203 -3.88 -9.27 19.45
N ARG A 204 -2.59 -9.16 19.14
CA ARG A 204 -1.54 -10.05 19.67
C ARG A 204 -1.07 -9.67 21.07
N HIS A 205 -1.07 -8.40 21.43
CA HIS A 205 -0.48 -7.88 22.67
C HIS A 205 -1.50 -7.16 23.54
N ARG A 206 -2.58 -7.87 23.90
CA ARG A 206 -3.60 -7.36 24.82
C ARG A 206 -3.05 -6.88 26.18
N ASN A 207 -1.86 -7.36 26.59
CA ASN A 207 -1.27 -7.16 27.92
C ASN A 207 0.06 -6.39 27.97
N ASN A 208 0.61 -5.88 26.85
CA ASN A 208 1.88 -5.12 26.90
C ASN A 208 1.84 -3.87 25.98
N PRO A 209 1.31 -2.73 26.47
CA PRO A 209 1.08 -1.53 25.67
C PRO A 209 2.34 -0.71 25.33
N HIS A 210 3.51 -1.11 25.82
CA HIS A 210 4.77 -0.36 25.71
C HIS A 210 5.89 -1.15 25.02
N SER A 211 5.58 -1.83 23.92
CA SER A 211 6.64 -2.33 23.04
C SER A 211 7.25 -1.15 22.27
N THR A 212 8.57 -1.11 22.21
CA THR A 212 9.32 -0.15 21.39
C THR A 212 8.90 -0.21 19.91
N GLU A 213 8.44 -1.37 19.41
CA GLU A 213 7.79 -1.52 18.09
C GLU A 213 6.61 -0.56 17.90
N LEU A 214 5.75 -0.43 18.92
CA LEU A 214 4.59 0.46 18.88
C LEU A 214 5.04 1.92 18.83
N HIS A 215 6.05 2.27 19.63
CA HIS A 215 6.67 3.59 19.59
C HIS A 215 7.31 3.90 18.23
N PHE A 216 7.96 2.91 17.61
CA PHE A 216 8.53 3.05 16.27
C PHE A 216 7.45 3.33 15.23
N ILE A 217 6.37 2.53 15.19
CA ILE A 217 5.28 2.72 14.22
C ILE A 217 4.65 4.10 14.40
N HIS A 218 4.31 4.50 15.63
CA HIS A 218 3.75 5.84 15.87
C HIS A 218 4.73 6.99 15.54
N ARG A 219 6.05 6.76 15.67
CA ARG A 219 7.08 7.73 15.27
C ARG A 219 7.15 7.90 13.75
N VAL A 220 6.92 6.84 12.99
CA VAL A 220 6.87 6.89 11.51
C VAL A 220 5.52 7.41 11.01
N GLU A 221 4.42 7.00 11.63
CA GLU A 221 3.05 7.38 11.23
C GLU A 221 2.82 8.89 11.30
N LYS A 222 3.32 9.59 12.34
CA LYS A 222 3.14 11.04 12.51
C LYS A 222 3.68 11.88 11.33
N PRO A 223 4.97 11.76 10.93
CA PRO A 223 5.48 12.51 9.77
C PRO A 223 4.83 12.04 8.46
N VAL A 224 4.53 10.74 8.31
CA VAL A 224 3.84 10.22 7.12
C VAL A 224 2.46 10.84 6.96
N PHE A 225 1.70 10.98 8.05
CA PHE A 225 0.39 11.63 8.05
C PHE A 225 0.47 13.10 7.60
N TRP A 226 1.38 13.89 8.19
CA TRP A 226 1.55 15.29 7.80
C TRP A 226 2.02 15.44 6.36
N LEU A 227 2.86 14.51 5.90
CA LEU A 227 3.29 14.47 4.51
C LEU A 227 2.13 14.10 3.57
N GLU A 228 1.25 13.18 3.96
CA GLU A 228 0.05 12.84 3.20
C GLU A 228 -0.89 14.06 3.06
N VAL A 229 -1.13 14.79 4.14
CA VAL A 229 -1.89 16.06 4.10
C VAL A 229 -1.22 17.07 3.17
N PHE A 230 0.09 17.25 3.29
CA PHE A 230 0.85 18.16 2.44
C PHE A 230 0.77 17.75 0.96
N LEU A 231 0.95 16.47 0.64
CA LEU A 231 0.87 15.96 -0.73
C LEU A 231 -0.55 16.06 -1.28
N LEU A 232 -1.58 15.88 -0.46
CA LEU A 232 -2.97 16.07 -0.85
C LEU A 232 -3.25 17.53 -1.23
N VAL A 233 -2.77 18.48 -0.41
CA VAL A 233 -2.87 19.91 -0.71
C VAL A 233 -2.08 20.25 -1.97
N ALA A 234 -0.84 19.77 -2.08
CA ALA A 234 0.01 19.97 -3.26
C ALA A 234 -0.62 19.39 -4.53
N PHE A 235 -1.31 18.25 -4.42
CA PHE A 235 -2.04 17.64 -5.53
C PHE A 235 -3.14 18.57 -6.07
N PHE A 236 -3.99 19.12 -5.19
CA PHE A 236 -5.06 20.04 -5.60
C PHE A 236 -4.55 21.41 -6.05
N VAL A 237 -3.52 21.96 -5.38
CA VAL A 237 -2.86 23.20 -5.82
C VAL A 237 -2.23 23.01 -7.19
N GLY A 238 -1.60 21.86 -7.46
CA GLY A 238 -1.06 21.54 -8.77
C GLY A 238 -2.11 21.41 -9.87
N LEU A 239 -3.35 21.04 -9.54
CA LEU A 239 -4.48 21.08 -10.48
C LEU A 239 -5.00 22.50 -10.68
N ALA A 240 -5.06 23.30 -9.62
CA ALA A 240 -5.51 24.70 -9.68
C ALA A 240 -4.54 25.61 -10.46
N LEU A 241 -3.24 25.32 -10.41
CA LEU A 241 -2.21 26.04 -11.17
C LEU A 241 -1.94 25.41 -12.56
N GLY A 242 -2.71 24.38 -12.92
CA GLY A 242 -2.58 23.66 -14.18
C GLY A 242 -3.26 24.37 -15.37
N ASP A 243 -3.42 23.62 -16.45
CA ASP A 243 -4.18 24.06 -17.63
C ASP A 243 -5.70 24.07 -17.37
N ASP A 244 -6.48 24.57 -18.35
CA ASP A 244 -7.94 24.60 -18.28
C ASP A 244 -8.56 23.20 -18.12
N GLY A 245 -7.87 22.14 -18.60
CA GLY A 245 -8.28 20.75 -18.39
C GLY A 245 -8.19 20.33 -16.94
N LYS A 246 -7.07 20.63 -16.27
CA LYS A 246 -6.83 20.37 -14.84
C LYS A 246 -7.75 21.20 -13.95
N MET A 247 -8.00 22.45 -14.31
CA MET A 247 -8.96 23.29 -13.58
C MET A 247 -10.39 22.73 -13.68
N ARG A 248 -10.83 22.31 -14.89
CA ARG A 248 -12.13 21.64 -15.06
C ARG A 248 -12.21 20.36 -14.24
N ALA A 249 -11.15 19.56 -14.21
CA ALA A 249 -11.10 18.35 -13.41
C ALA A 249 -11.17 18.62 -11.90
N LEU A 250 -10.50 19.67 -11.43
CA LEU A 250 -10.56 20.13 -10.04
C LEU A 250 -11.99 20.53 -9.65
N VAL A 251 -12.65 21.34 -10.48
CA VAL A 251 -14.03 21.78 -10.26
C VAL A 251 -14.99 20.59 -10.32
N ALA A 252 -14.79 19.63 -11.22
CA ALA A 252 -15.61 18.42 -11.28
C ALA A 252 -15.44 17.54 -10.02
N ALA A 253 -14.23 17.46 -9.47
CA ALA A 253 -13.92 16.65 -8.30
C ALA A 253 -14.38 17.31 -6.98
N LEU A 254 -14.23 18.64 -6.82
CA LEU A 254 -14.48 19.36 -5.57
C LEU A 254 -15.69 20.31 -5.59
N GLY A 255 -16.28 20.57 -6.75
CA GLY A 255 -17.29 21.62 -6.95
C GLY A 255 -18.74 21.24 -6.63
N GLY A 256 -19.03 20.02 -6.13
CA GLY A 256 -20.37 19.66 -5.65
C GLY A 256 -20.97 18.35 -6.18
N GLY A 257 -20.15 17.37 -6.54
CA GLY A 257 -20.58 16.05 -7.02
C GLY A 257 -20.64 14.96 -5.94
N PHE A 258 -21.08 13.75 -6.31
CA PHE A 258 -21.02 12.57 -5.46
C PHE A 258 -19.62 12.32 -4.90
N TRP A 259 -18.60 12.43 -5.77
CA TRP A 259 -17.19 12.24 -5.41
C TRP A 259 -16.63 13.38 -4.51
N THR A 260 -17.20 14.58 -4.57
CA THR A 260 -16.87 15.68 -3.65
C THR A 260 -17.23 15.31 -2.21
N TRP A 261 -18.41 14.72 -1.98
CA TRP A 261 -18.81 14.26 -0.64
C TRP A 261 -17.94 13.10 -0.14
N TRP A 262 -17.57 12.17 -1.03
CA TRP A 262 -16.62 11.09 -0.71
C TRP A 262 -15.25 11.63 -0.29
N PHE A 263 -14.79 12.71 -0.93
CA PHE A 263 -13.56 13.37 -0.53
C PHE A 263 -13.68 14.04 0.85
N TRP A 264 -14.66 14.92 1.05
CA TRP A 264 -14.75 15.70 2.29
C TRP A 264 -15.14 14.86 3.50
N ILE A 265 -16.14 13.98 3.37
CA ILE A 265 -16.60 13.13 4.49
C ILE A 265 -15.65 11.94 4.64
N GLY A 266 -15.29 11.29 3.54
CA GLY A 266 -14.50 10.06 3.56
C GLY A 266 -13.02 10.30 3.78
N VAL A 267 -12.36 10.98 2.85
CA VAL A 267 -10.91 11.19 2.90
C VAL A 267 -10.55 12.18 4.01
N ALA A 268 -11.11 13.39 3.97
CA ALA A 268 -10.78 14.43 4.94
C ALA A 268 -11.39 14.15 6.32
N GLY A 269 -12.67 13.81 6.39
CA GLY A 269 -13.36 13.51 7.64
C GLY A 269 -12.85 12.22 8.30
N ILE A 270 -13.16 11.07 7.72
CA ILE A 270 -12.83 9.75 8.29
C ILE A 270 -11.33 9.47 8.23
N GLY A 271 -10.66 9.80 7.13
CA GLY A 271 -9.24 9.49 6.96
C GLY A 271 -8.26 10.40 7.70
N LEU A 272 -8.56 11.70 7.82
CA LEU A 272 -7.64 12.68 8.41
C LEU A 272 -8.12 13.19 9.78
N VAL A 273 -9.35 13.67 9.87
CA VAL A 273 -9.87 14.34 11.09
C VAL A 273 -10.12 13.32 12.21
N VAL A 274 -10.79 12.20 11.91
CA VAL A 274 -11.14 11.19 12.94
C VAL A 274 -9.90 10.61 13.64
N PRO A 275 -8.85 10.13 12.94
CA PRO A 275 -7.63 9.65 13.58
C PRO A 275 -6.97 10.72 14.44
N LEU A 276 -6.91 11.98 13.97
CA LEU A 276 -6.28 13.08 14.69
C LEU A 276 -7.00 13.39 16.02
N LEU A 277 -8.33 13.43 16.01
CA LEU A 277 -9.14 13.69 17.20
C LEU A 277 -9.10 12.52 18.18
N LEU A 278 -9.26 11.30 17.68
CA LEU A 278 -9.36 10.10 18.52
C LEU A 278 -8.01 9.67 19.10
N LYS A 279 -6.88 9.98 18.46
CA LYS A 279 -5.54 9.70 19.01
C LYS A 279 -5.31 10.39 20.36
N ARG A 280 -5.99 11.51 20.63
CA ARG A 280 -5.94 12.22 21.91
C ARG A 280 -6.76 11.54 23.01
N TRP A 281 -7.76 10.73 22.65
CA TRP A 281 -8.66 10.04 23.58
C TRP A 281 -8.29 8.57 23.78
N ALA A 282 -7.72 7.92 22.77
CA ALA A 282 -7.28 6.52 22.79
C ALA A 282 -6.20 6.21 23.85
N THR A 283 -5.59 7.23 24.45
CA THR A 283 -4.54 7.12 25.48
C THR A 283 -5.05 6.97 26.91
N ARG A 284 -6.37 7.11 27.16
CA ARG A 284 -6.89 7.21 28.55
C ARG A 284 -7.45 5.92 29.16
N ASP A 285 -8.33 5.15 28.48
CA ASP A 285 -9.02 4.03 29.16
C ASP A 285 -9.24 2.74 28.32
N SER A 286 -9.01 2.75 27.00
CA SER A 286 -9.24 1.58 26.14
C SER A 286 -8.26 1.49 24.96
N ALA A 287 -6.97 1.32 25.26
CA ALA A 287 -5.88 1.31 24.26
C ALA A 287 -6.16 0.37 23.06
N PHE A 288 -6.79 -0.79 23.29
CA PHE A 288 -7.19 -1.72 22.23
C PHE A 288 -8.28 -1.17 21.30
N VAL A 289 -9.41 -0.73 21.86
CA VAL A 289 -10.55 -0.24 21.07
C VAL A 289 -10.20 1.07 20.39
N GLY A 290 -9.50 1.96 21.09
CA GLY A 290 -8.97 3.21 20.53
C GLY A 290 -8.04 2.96 19.35
N ALA A 291 -7.09 2.02 19.47
CA ALA A 291 -6.19 1.67 18.37
C ALA A 291 -6.94 1.08 17.17
N LEU A 292 -7.94 0.23 17.40
CA LEU A 292 -8.76 -0.36 16.33
C LEU A 292 -9.59 0.69 15.59
N ILE A 293 -10.23 1.61 16.31
CA ILE A 293 -11.04 2.67 15.69
C ILE A 293 -10.15 3.64 14.92
N VAL A 294 -9.03 4.11 15.50
CA VAL A 294 -8.11 5.05 14.85
C VAL A 294 -7.50 4.43 13.59
N SER A 295 -6.98 3.20 13.70
CA SER A 295 -6.35 2.51 12.56
C SER A 295 -7.38 2.11 11.50
N GLY A 296 -8.58 1.69 11.92
CA GLY A 296 -9.70 1.39 11.03
C GLY A 296 -10.15 2.61 10.23
N ALA A 297 -10.32 3.76 10.90
CA ALA A 297 -10.65 5.02 10.26
C ALA A 297 -9.56 5.45 9.24
N SER A 298 -8.28 5.30 9.60
CA SER A 298 -7.16 5.55 8.67
C SER A 298 -7.21 4.63 7.44
N LEU A 299 -7.45 3.33 7.62
CA LEU A 299 -7.56 2.37 6.50
C LEU A 299 -8.75 2.69 5.60
N THR A 300 -9.90 2.99 6.19
CA THR A 300 -11.08 3.42 5.44
C THR A 300 -10.80 4.71 4.68
N GLY A 301 -10.12 5.68 5.30
CA GLY A 301 -9.69 6.92 4.65
C GLY A 301 -8.83 6.69 3.41
N VAL A 302 -7.80 5.85 3.50
CA VAL A 302 -6.92 5.54 2.36
C VAL A 302 -7.65 4.73 1.28
N LEU A 303 -8.55 3.83 1.65
CA LEU A 303 -9.40 3.13 0.69
C LEU A 303 -10.27 4.14 -0.07
N LEU A 304 -10.96 5.03 0.64
CA LEU A 304 -11.79 6.07 0.04
C LEU A 304 -10.96 7.05 -0.81
N LEU A 305 -9.71 7.34 -0.43
CA LEU A 305 -8.79 8.14 -1.24
C LEU A 305 -8.51 7.47 -2.60
N ARG A 306 -8.28 6.16 -2.60
CA ARG A 306 -8.02 5.41 -3.85
C ARG A 306 -9.25 5.35 -4.75
N PHE A 307 -10.43 5.15 -4.16
CA PHE A 307 -11.70 5.26 -4.88
C PHE A 307 -11.90 6.66 -5.45
N PHE A 308 -11.70 7.70 -4.64
CA PHE A 308 -11.84 9.08 -5.05
C PHE A 308 -10.89 9.41 -6.22
N ILE A 309 -9.60 9.12 -6.11
CA ILE A 309 -8.64 9.44 -7.16
C ILE A 309 -8.97 8.69 -8.46
N LEU A 310 -9.31 7.40 -8.37
CA LEU A 310 -9.61 6.58 -9.54
C LEU A 310 -10.88 7.02 -10.27
N TYR A 311 -11.97 7.27 -9.54
CA TYR A 311 -13.23 7.66 -10.16
C TYR A 311 -13.29 9.14 -10.51
N ALA A 312 -12.95 10.04 -9.57
CA ALA A 312 -12.92 11.48 -9.83
C ALA A 312 -11.93 11.83 -10.94
N GLY A 313 -10.83 11.07 -11.02
CA GLY A 313 -9.83 11.26 -12.07
C GLY A 313 -10.28 10.91 -13.47
N GLN A 314 -11.29 10.03 -13.61
CA GLN A 314 -11.82 9.61 -14.90
C GLN A 314 -13.07 10.39 -15.35
N LEU A 315 -13.57 11.33 -14.52
CA LEU A 315 -14.77 12.14 -14.84
C LEU A 315 -14.57 13.10 -16.01
N THR A 316 -13.34 13.54 -16.24
CA THR A 316 -13.01 14.53 -17.27
C THR A 316 -11.90 13.99 -18.15
N VAL A 317 -12.15 13.96 -19.46
CA VAL A 317 -11.17 13.63 -20.49
C VAL A 317 -10.63 14.94 -21.08
N ALA A 318 -9.34 14.95 -21.42
CA ALA A 318 -8.66 16.08 -22.06
C ALA A 318 -9.28 16.44 -23.42
#